data_AF-A0A239QTA6-F1
#
_entry.id   AF-A0A239QTA6-F1
#
_cell.length_a   1.000
_cell.length_b   1.000
_cell.length_c   1.000
_cell.angle_alpha   90.00
_cell.angle_beta   90.00
_cell.angle_gamma   90.00
#
_symmetry.space_group_name_H-M   'P 1'
#
loop_
_entity.id
_entity.type
_entity.pdbx_description
1 polymer ?
#
loop_
_entity_poly.entity_id
_entity_poly.type
_entity_poly.pdbx_seq_one_letter_code
_entity_poly.pdbx_strand_id
1 'polypeptide(L)'
;MFKTVGDEVFPFLKQLGTNSTYSQHMKDARFTIPTPALLHKVVDMLDSIPLTDRDTNGDLYEYLLSKIASAGVNGQFRTPRHIIDLMVKMMAPTPTDEICDPACGTAGFLVAASEYIREAHSDALLDAKQRNHFHNSMFHGYDFDSTMLRIGSMNMLLHGIESPDIRYRDSLSEGASGDTARYSLILANPPFAGSLDYESTAQDLLSVAKTKKTELLFVALFLKLLKPGGRAAVIVPDGVLFGSSKAHKDLRRTIVENQKLDAVVKLPSGVFRPYAGVSTAILFFTKTESGGTDEVWFYDVQADGFSLDDKRNAIDANDLPDVLARWQNRDAEKERARTEKSFMVPKADIVAQDYDLSLNRYKEIVYDEVEHRAPLDIITDIEQLEDEIAKGLAELKDLLA
;
A
#
# COMPACT_ATOMS: atom_id res chain seq x y z
N MET A 1 5.32 -41.02 -10.27
CA MET A 1 5.25 -39.59 -9.93
C MET A 1 4.34 -38.80 -10.86
N PHE A 2 4.65 -38.57 -12.15
CA PHE A 2 3.84 -37.68 -13.00
C PHE A 2 2.34 -38.03 -13.06
N LYS A 3 1.99 -39.30 -13.32
CA LYS A 3 0.60 -39.78 -13.28
C LYS A 3 -0.01 -39.64 -11.88
N THR A 4 0.69 -40.10 -10.85
CA THR A 4 0.25 -39.97 -9.44
C THR A 4 -0.06 -38.52 -9.07
N VAL A 5 0.80 -37.58 -9.45
CA VAL A 5 0.59 -36.16 -9.15
C VAL A 5 -0.61 -35.60 -9.92
N GLY A 6 -0.71 -35.89 -11.22
CA GLY A 6 -1.80 -35.38 -12.05
C GLY A 6 -3.16 -36.00 -11.76
N ASP A 7 -3.21 -37.30 -11.53
CA ASP A 7 -4.44 -38.10 -11.49
C ASP A 7 -4.94 -38.39 -10.06
N GLU A 8 -4.07 -38.28 -9.05
CA GLU A 8 -4.43 -38.58 -7.65
C GLU A 8 -4.18 -37.39 -6.72
N VAL A 9 -2.93 -36.90 -6.63
CA VAL A 9 -2.55 -35.85 -5.67
C VAL A 9 -3.23 -34.53 -6.00
N PHE A 10 -3.20 -34.08 -7.25
CA PHE A 10 -3.80 -32.80 -7.63
C PHE A 10 -5.32 -32.78 -7.45
N PRO A 11 -6.08 -33.83 -7.84
CA PRO A 11 -7.49 -33.95 -7.48
C PRO A 11 -7.74 -33.91 -5.96
N PHE A 12 -6.89 -34.55 -5.15
CA PHE A 12 -6.98 -34.46 -3.69
C PHE A 12 -6.75 -33.03 -3.20
N LEU A 13 -5.73 -32.33 -3.70
CA LEU A 13 -5.42 -30.94 -3.32
C LEU A 13 -6.57 -29.98 -3.61
N LYS A 14 -7.35 -30.23 -4.66
CA LYS A 14 -8.55 -29.45 -4.99
C LYS A 14 -9.67 -29.58 -3.96
N GLN A 15 -9.67 -30.67 -3.20
CA GLN A 15 -10.69 -30.98 -2.19
C GLN A 15 -10.23 -30.67 -0.77
N LEU A 16 -9.00 -30.19 -0.57
CA LEU A 16 -8.52 -29.76 0.75
C LEU A 16 -9.43 -28.67 1.32
N GLY A 17 -9.75 -28.79 2.61
CA GLY A 17 -10.64 -27.84 3.30
C GLY A 17 -12.05 -27.85 2.71
N THR A 18 -12.73 -28.99 2.68
CA THR A 18 -14.11 -29.13 2.18
C THR A 18 -15.02 -28.01 2.68
N ASN A 19 -15.68 -27.29 1.76
CA ASN A 19 -16.52 -26.09 2.01
C ASN A 19 -15.79 -24.79 2.38
N SER A 20 -14.45 -24.75 2.33
CA SER A 20 -13.67 -23.51 2.44
C SER A 20 -13.66 -22.71 1.12
N THR A 21 -13.32 -21.43 1.22
CA THR A 21 -13.05 -20.55 0.07
C THR A 21 -11.94 -21.11 -0.83
N TYR A 22 -10.89 -21.70 -0.24
CA TYR A 22 -9.84 -22.40 -0.97
C TYR A 22 -10.40 -23.48 -1.90
N SER A 23 -11.28 -24.37 -1.39
CA SER A 23 -11.85 -25.46 -2.19
C SER A 23 -12.71 -24.95 -3.35
N GLN A 24 -13.38 -23.81 -3.17
CA GLN A 24 -14.15 -23.15 -4.22
C GLN A 24 -13.25 -22.63 -5.34
N HIS A 25 -12.18 -21.90 -4.98
CA HIS A 25 -11.25 -21.34 -5.97
C HIS A 25 -10.41 -22.39 -6.68
N MET A 26 -10.14 -23.52 -6.03
CA MET A 26 -9.39 -24.65 -6.60
C MET A 26 -10.24 -25.59 -7.47
N LYS A 27 -11.59 -25.47 -7.45
CA LYS A 27 -12.50 -26.37 -8.18
C LYS A 27 -12.18 -26.49 -9.67
N ASP A 28 -11.78 -25.40 -10.31
CA ASP A 28 -11.45 -25.36 -11.74
C ASP A 28 -9.94 -25.38 -12.02
N ALA A 29 -9.11 -25.58 -10.99
CA ALA A 29 -7.68 -25.75 -11.18
C ALA A 29 -7.38 -27.01 -12.00
N ARG A 30 -6.35 -26.92 -12.85
CA ARG A 30 -5.86 -28.00 -13.71
C ARG A 30 -4.37 -28.18 -13.50
N PHE A 31 -3.92 -29.44 -13.54
CA PHE A 31 -2.51 -29.75 -13.58
C PHE A 31 -1.98 -29.43 -14.98
N THR A 32 -1.07 -28.45 -15.09
CA THR A 32 -0.62 -27.89 -16.37
C THR A 32 0.85 -28.17 -16.69
N ILE A 33 1.57 -28.91 -15.85
CA ILE A 33 2.98 -29.24 -16.11
C ILE A 33 3.04 -30.19 -17.32
N PRO A 34 3.68 -29.78 -18.44
CA PRO A 34 3.55 -30.46 -19.72
C PRO A 34 4.30 -31.80 -19.80
N THR A 35 5.36 -32.00 -19.03
CA THR A 35 6.22 -33.18 -19.17
C THR A 35 6.65 -33.78 -17.82
N PRO A 36 6.85 -35.12 -17.75
CA PRO A 36 7.39 -35.79 -16.57
C PRO A 36 8.77 -35.26 -16.14
N ALA A 37 9.63 -34.96 -17.11
CA ALA A 37 10.98 -34.45 -16.85
C ALA A 37 10.94 -33.07 -16.17
N LEU A 38 10.02 -32.20 -16.59
CA LEU A 38 9.86 -30.89 -15.95
C LEU A 38 9.32 -31.03 -14.52
N LEU A 39 8.33 -31.89 -14.29
CA LEU A 39 7.84 -32.16 -12.94
C LEU A 39 8.97 -32.67 -12.04
N HIS A 40 9.78 -33.62 -12.53
CA HIS A 40 10.90 -34.16 -11.75
C HIS A 40 11.90 -33.07 -11.37
N LYS A 41 12.31 -32.25 -12.33
CA LYS A 41 13.22 -31.14 -12.08
C LYS A 41 12.66 -30.15 -11.06
N VAL A 42 11.38 -29.81 -11.14
CA VAL A 42 10.73 -28.90 -10.17
C VAL A 42 10.70 -29.52 -8.77
N VAL A 43 10.34 -30.80 -8.65
CA VAL A 43 10.30 -31.51 -7.36
C VAL A 43 11.70 -31.60 -6.76
N ASP A 44 12.73 -31.96 -7.52
CA ASP A 44 14.13 -32.01 -7.03
C ASP A 44 14.60 -30.64 -6.52
N MET A 45 14.23 -29.56 -7.22
CA MET A 45 14.56 -28.20 -6.79
C MET A 45 13.85 -27.84 -5.47
N LEU A 46 12.60 -28.25 -5.29
CA LEU A 46 11.84 -28.00 -4.07
C LEU A 46 12.33 -28.87 -2.90
N ASP A 47 12.71 -30.12 -3.14
CA ASP A 47 13.25 -31.05 -2.13
C ASP A 47 14.54 -30.53 -1.49
N SER A 48 15.31 -29.72 -2.23
CA SER A 48 16.52 -29.07 -1.72
C SER A 48 16.24 -27.91 -0.75
N ILE A 49 14.99 -27.46 -0.65
CA ILE A 49 14.58 -26.37 0.22
C ILE A 49 14.06 -26.97 1.55
N PRO A 50 14.47 -26.44 2.71
CA PRO A 50 13.99 -26.93 4.00
C PRO A 50 12.53 -26.53 4.25
N LEU A 51 11.57 -27.26 3.68
CA LEU A 51 10.12 -26.99 3.76
C LEU A 51 9.45 -27.48 5.06
N THR A 52 10.24 -27.81 6.09
CA THR A 52 9.74 -28.36 7.36
C THR A 52 9.02 -27.35 8.24
N ASP A 53 9.27 -26.06 8.02
CA ASP A 53 8.63 -24.96 8.72
C ASP A 53 7.54 -24.33 7.86
N ARG A 54 6.40 -24.03 8.49
CA ARG A 54 5.25 -23.41 7.81
C ARG A 54 5.61 -22.03 7.28
N ASP A 55 6.38 -21.28 8.06
CA ASP A 55 6.81 -19.93 7.71
C ASP A 55 7.71 -19.97 6.47
N THR A 56 8.60 -20.97 6.38
CA THR A 56 9.45 -21.19 5.18
C THR A 56 8.62 -21.50 3.92
N ASN A 57 7.52 -22.23 4.05
CA ASN A 57 6.63 -22.54 2.92
C ASN A 57 5.88 -21.29 2.44
N GLY A 58 5.39 -20.46 3.37
CA GLY A 58 4.77 -19.17 3.07
C GLY A 58 5.74 -18.20 2.40
N ASP A 59 6.93 -18.04 2.96
CA ASP A 59 7.98 -17.16 2.44
C ASP A 59 8.47 -17.58 1.05
N LEU A 60 8.62 -18.89 0.79
CA LEU A 60 8.94 -19.39 -0.55
C LEU A 60 7.84 -19.01 -1.55
N TYR A 61 6.57 -19.17 -1.15
CA TYR A 61 5.45 -18.82 -2.01
C TYR A 61 5.44 -17.33 -2.32
N GLU A 62 5.60 -16.47 -1.31
CA GLU A 62 5.72 -15.01 -1.46
C GLU A 62 6.92 -14.61 -2.34
N TYR A 63 8.06 -15.27 -2.17
CA TYR A 63 9.23 -15.06 -3.01
C TYR A 63 8.94 -15.40 -4.48
N LEU A 64 8.32 -16.56 -4.76
CA LEU A 64 7.95 -16.94 -6.13
C LEU A 64 6.94 -15.97 -6.73
N LEU A 65 5.95 -15.52 -5.96
CA LEU A 65 4.99 -14.49 -6.39
C LEU A 65 5.70 -13.18 -6.73
N SER A 66 6.70 -12.77 -5.93
CA SER A 66 7.49 -11.56 -6.21
C SER A 66 8.22 -11.65 -7.55
N LYS A 67 8.75 -12.83 -7.91
CA LYS A 67 9.46 -13.05 -9.18
C LYS A 67 8.52 -13.11 -10.39
N ILE A 68 7.34 -13.69 -10.23
CA ILE A 68 6.31 -13.70 -11.26
C ILE A 68 5.84 -12.26 -11.56
N ALA A 69 5.69 -11.45 -10.51
CA ALA A 69 5.29 -10.05 -10.65
C ALA A 69 6.34 -9.23 -11.43
N SER A 70 7.64 -9.42 -11.15
CA SER A 70 8.73 -8.76 -11.89
C SER A 70 8.81 -9.13 -13.37
N ALA A 71 8.24 -10.28 -13.79
CA ALA A 71 8.24 -10.73 -15.17
C ALA A 71 7.16 -10.05 -16.05
N GLY A 72 6.36 -9.13 -15.49
CA GLY A 72 5.43 -8.28 -16.24
C GLY A 72 4.20 -8.98 -16.81
N VAL A 73 3.97 -10.25 -16.45
CA VAL A 73 3.01 -11.11 -17.17
C VAL A 73 1.53 -10.77 -16.90
N ASN A 74 1.19 -10.05 -15.83
CA ASN A 74 -0.22 -9.83 -15.46
C ASN A 74 -0.64 -8.40 -15.09
N GLY A 75 0.20 -7.38 -15.29
CA GLY A 75 -0.23 -5.96 -15.22
C GLY A 75 -0.95 -5.51 -13.92
N GLN A 76 -0.88 -6.30 -12.85
CA GLN A 76 -1.57 -6.06 -11.59
C GLN A 76 -0.60 -5.48 -10.56
N PHE A 77 -1.03 -4.39 -9.92
CA PHE A 77 -0.24 -3.59 -9.00
C PHE A 77 -0.05 -4.33 -7.68
N ARG A 78 1.15 -4.85 -7.41
CA ARG A 78 1.47 -5.47 -6.12
C ARG A 78 2.02 -4.42 -5.17
N THR A 79 1.53 -4.40 -3.94
CA THR A 79 2.11 -3.58 -2.86
C THR A 79 3.45 -4.18 -2.44
N PRO A 80 4.54 -3.39 -2.35
CA PRO A 80 5.81 -3.89 -1.81
C PRO A 80 5.69 -4.34 -0.34
N ARG A 81 6.40 -5.42 0.03
CA ARG A 81 6.29 -6.04 1.38
C ARG A 81 6.61 -5.06 2.49
N HIS A 82 7.66 -4.26 2.35
CA HIS A 82 8.06 -3.27 3.36
C HIS A 82 7.02 -2.15 3.58
N ILE A 83 6.20 -1.84 2.57
CA ILE A 83 5.09 -0.88 2.71
C ILE A 83 3.90 -1.55 3.42
N ILE A 84 3.60 -2.82 3.08
CA ILE A 84 2.59 -3.61 3.80
C ILE A 84 2.96 -3.70 5.28
N ASP A 85 4.20 -4.07 5.60
CA ASP A 85 4.70 -4.23 6.96
C ASP A 85 4.59 -2.92 7.76
N LEU A 86 4.96 -1.78 7.13
CA LEU A 86 4.80 -0.46 7.75
C LEU A 86 3.34 -0.19 8.11
N MET A 87 2.42 -0.36 7.16
CA MET A 87 1.00 -0.11 7.38
C MET A 87 0.42 -1.01 8.46
N VAL A 88 0.74 -2.30 8.45
CA VAL A 88 0.31 -3.25 9.49
C VAL A 88 0.87 -2.85 10.85
N LYS A 89 2.16 -2.54 10.97
CA LYS A 89 2.78 -2.14 12.25
C LYS A 89 2.25 -0.82 12.79
N MET A 90 1.96 0.15 11.91
CA MET A 90 1.31 1.40 12.31
C MET A 90 -0.12 1.17 12.77
N MET A 91 -0.85 0.28 12.09
CA MET A 91 -2.21 -0.08 12.50
C MET A 91 -2.23 -1.00 13.71
N ALA A 92 -1.19 -1.77 14.03
CA ALA A 92 -1.16 -2.69 15.16
C ALA A 92 -2.47 -3.50 15.35
N PRO A 93 -2.82 -4.41 14.41
CA PRO A 93 -4.00 -5.26 14.53
C PRO A 93 -4.04 -6.03 15.85
N THR A 94 -5.23 -6.14 16.43
CA THR A 94 -5.48 -6.86 17.68
C THR A 94 -6.16 -8.20 17.43
N PRO A 95 -6.09 -9.16 18.37
CA PRO A 95 -6.78 -10.44 18.21
C PRO A 95 -8.30 -10.34 18.11
N THR A 96 -8.91 -9.21 18.44
CA THR A 96 -10.36 -8.98 18.34
C THR A 96 -10.79 -8.28 17.05
N ASP A 97 -9.84 -7.94 16.18
CA ASP A 97 -10.14 -7.23 14.95
C ASP A 97 -10.82 -8.15 13.92
N GLU A 98 -11.77 -7.59 13.17
CA GLU A 98 -12.30 -8.16 11.93
C GLU A 98 -11.68 -7.35 10.79
N ILE A 99 -10.74 -7.96 10.08
CA ILE A 99 -9.81 -7.33 9.13
C ILE A 99 -10.29 -7.61 7.70
N CYS A 100 -10.42 -6.56 6.90
CA CYS A 100 -10.84 -6.66 5.51
C CYS A 100 -9.87 -5.96 4.55
N ASP A 101 -9.57 -6.63 3.44
CA ASP A 101 -8.95 -6.04 2.26
C ASP A 101 -9.91 -6.16 1.05
N PRO A 102 -10.61 -5.08 0.67
CA PRO A 102 -11.58 -5.11 -0.44
C PRO A 102 -10.97 -5.11 -1.85
N ALA A 103 -9.64 -5.16 -1.97
CA ALA A 103 -8.90 -5.29 -3.21
C ALA A 103 -7.66 -6.18 -2.95
N CYS A 104 -7.90 -7.39 -2.45
CA CYS A 104 -6.86 -8.16 -1.77
C CYS A 104 -5.76 -8.72 -2.67
N GLY A 105 -6.01 -8.89 -3.97
CA GLY A 105 -5.06 -9.53 -4.87
C GLY A 105 -4.56 -10.86 -4.31
N THR A 106 -3.26 -10.94 -4.05
CA THR A 106 -2.62 -12.13 -3.44
C THR A 106 -2.75 -12.20 -1.92
N ALA A 107 -3.63 -11.42 -1.28
CA ALA A 107 -3.85 -11.34 0.16
C ALA A 107 -2.65 -10.85 1.00
N GLY A 108 -1.76 -10.02 0.43
CA GLY A 108 -0.53 -9.59 1.11
C GLY A 108 -0.75 -8.88 2.45
N PHE A 109 -1.73 -7.97 2.53
CA PHE A 109 -2.07 -7.31 3.80
C PHE A 109 -2.63 -8.27 4.84
N LEU A 110 -3.45 -9.24 4.43
CA LEU A 110 -4.07 -10.21 5.35
C LEU A 110 -3.03 -11.17 5.92
N VAL A 111 -2.07 -11.61 5.09
CA VAL A 111 -0.93 -12.43 5.52
C VAL A 111 -0.10 -11.65 6.55
N ALA A 112 0.36 -10.44 6.22
CA ALA A 112 1.17 -9.64 7.13
C ALA A 112 0.44 -9.28 8.44
N ALA A 113 -0.88 -9.03 8.39
CA ALA A 113 -1.68 -8.85 9.60
C ALA A 113 -1.74 -10.13 10.46
N SER A 114 -1.83 -11.30 9.84
CA SER A 114 -1.82 -12.58 10.54
C SER A 114 -0.47 -12.89 11.20
N GLU A 115 0.64 -12.56 10.53
CA GLU A 115 2.01 -12.65 11.06
C GLU A 115 2.17 -11.72 12.27
N TYR A 116 1.77 -10.45 12.13
CA TYR A 116 1.81 -9.48 13.22
C TYR A 116 1.06 -9.97 14.46
N ILE A 117 -0.15 -10.52 14.30
CA ILE A 117 -0.93 -11.02 15.44
C ILE A 117 -0.25 -12.23 16.09
N ARG A 118 0.34 -13.13 15.31
CA ARG A 118 1.10 -14.28 15.86
C ARG A 118 2.31 -13.82 16.66
N GLU A 119 3.04 -12.82 16.17
CA GLU A 119 4.24 -12.29 16.81
C GLU A 119 3.92 -11.44 18.05
N ALA A 120 3.02 -10.47 17.92
CA ALA A 120 2.72 -9.50 18.96
C ALA A 120 1.69 -10.01 19.99
N HIS A 121 0.90 -11.02 19.65
CA HIS A 121 -0.22 -11.51 20.47
C HIS A 121 -0.28 -13.05 20.54
N SER A 122 0.87 -13.73 20.55
CA SER A 122 0.98 -15.19 20.63
C SER A 122 0.14 -15.81 21.77
N ASP A 123 0.14 -15.18 22.95
CA ASP A 123 -0.63 -15.64 24.12
C ASP A 123 -2.14 -15.61 23.88
N ALA A 124 -2.66 -14.67 23.08
CA ALA A 124 -4.07 -14.60 22.77
C ALA A 124 -4.53 -15.82 21.96
N LEU A 125 -3.64 -16.40 21.15
CA LEU A 125 -3.88 -17.63 20.41
C LEU A 125 -3.80 -18.88 21.30
N LEU A 126 -3.59 -18.76 22.61
CA LEU A 126 -3.78 -19.86 23.56
C LEU A 126 -5.25 -20.02 23.98
N ASP A 127 -6.07 -18.98 23.81
CA ASP A 127 -7.51 -19.06 24.02
C ASP A 127 -8.22 -19.71 22.82
N ALA A 128 -9.13 -20.65 23.09
CA ALA A 128 -9.82 -21.40 22.04
C ALA A 128 -10.76 -20.53 21.19
N LYS A 129 -11.39 -19.50 21.78
CA LYS A 129 -12.29 -18.61 21.04
C LYS A 129 -11.50 -17.70 20.12
N GLN A 130 -10.40 -17.14 20.62
CA GLN A 130 -9.50 -16.30 19.84
C GLN A 130 -8.83 -17.08 18.70
N ARG A 131 -8.37 -18.31 18.94
CA ARG A 131 -7.91 -19.20 17.85
C ARG A 131 -8.98 -19.42 16.81
N ASN A 132 -10.20 -19.76 17.24
CA ASN A 132 -11.29 -20.02 16.31
C ASN A 132 -11.60 -18.79 15.45
N HIS A 133 -11.64 -17.60 16.06
CA HIS A 133 -11.82 -16.34 15.37
C HIS A 133 -10.69 -16.07 14.37
N PHE A 134 -9.43 -16.19 14.81
CA PHE A 134 -8.24 -16.04 13.97
C PHE A 134 -8.28 -16.94 12.72
N HIS A 135 -8.68 -18.20 12.86
CA HIS A 135 -8.69 -19.13 11.74
C HIS A 135 -9.93 -19.05 10.82
N ASN A 136 -11.08 -18.58 11.32
CA ASN A 136 -12.36 -18.76 10.63
C ASN A 136 -13.17 -17.48 10.38
N SER A 137 -12.89 -16.36 11.05
CA SER A 137 -13.67 -15.12 10.85
C SER A 137 -12.87 -13.83 10.86
N MET A 138 -11.60 -13.83 11.25
CA MET A 138 -10.83 -12.60 11.35
C MET A 138 -10.49 -11.96 9.99
N PHE A 139 -10.25 -12.77 8.95
CA PHE A 139 -9.64 -12.30 7.70
C PHE A 139 -10.62 -12.38 6.52
N HIS A 140 -10.89 -11.23 5.91
CA HIS A 140 -11.77 -11.06 4.76
C HIS A 140 -11.05 -10.42 3.57
N GLY A 141 -11.18 -11.02 2.39
CA GLY A 141 -10.55 -10.52 1.17
C GLY A 141 -11.49 -10.58 -0.03
N TYR A 142 -11.48 -9.51 -0.83
CA TYR A 142 -12.28 -9.43 -2.05
C TYR A 142 -11.43 -9.08 -3.25
N ASP A 143 -11.72 -9.76 -4.36
CA ASP A 143 -11.13 -9.47 -5.66
C ASP A 143 -12.09 -9.91 -6.77
N PHE A 144 -11.95 -9.33 -7.95
CA PHE A 144 -12.75 -9.69 -9.14
C PHE A 144 -11.97 -10.60 -10.10
N ASP A 145 -10.68 -10.87 -9.85
CA ASP A 145 -9.89 -11.83 -10.60
C ASP A 145 -9.83 -13.18 -9.87
N SER A 146 -10.49 -14.19 -10.45
CA SER A 146 -10.46 -15.58 -9.95
C SER A 146 -9.06 -16.18 -9.79
N THR A 147 -8.09 -15.75 -10.60
CA THR A 147 -6.69 -16.18 -10.48
C THR A 147 -6.08 -15.63 -9.20
N MET A 148 -6.34 -14.35 -8.90
CA MET A 148 -5.84 -13.72 -7.68
C MET A 148 -6.50 -14.29 -6.44
N LEU A 149 -7.81 -14.53 -6.46
CA LEU A 149 -8.50 -15.18 -5.35
C LEU A 149 -7.94 -16.57 -5.05
N ARG A 150 -7.58 -17.34 -6.10
CA ARG A 150 -6.91 -18.63 -5.92
C ARG A 150 -5.54 -18.45 -5.28
N ILE A 151 -4.72 -17.55 -5.80
CA ILE A 151 -3.38 -17.26 -5.26
C ILE A 151 -3.47 -16.78 -3.81
N GLY A 152 -4.34 -15.81 -3.51
CA GLY A 152 -4.54 -15.27 -2.17
C GLY A 152 -5.07 -16.32 -1.19
N SER A 153 -6.01 -17.18 -1.61
CA SER A 153 -6.50 -18.28 -0.77
C SER A 153 -5.42 -19.31 -0.47
N MET A 154 -4.59 -19.65 -1.46
CA MET A 154 -3.41 -20.50 -1.25
C MET A 154 -2.41 -19.83 -0.31
N ASN A 155 -2.18 -18.54 -0.49
CA ASN A 155 -1.24 -17.77 0.32
C ASN A 155 -1.62 -17.79 1.80
N MET A 156 -2.88 -17.50 2.10
CA MET A 156 -3.41 -17.55 3.46
C MET A 156 -3.31 -18.96 4.08
N LEU A 157 -3.61 -20.00 3.31
CA LEU A 157 -3.52 -21.39 3.77
C LEU A 157 -2.07 -21.76 4.13
N LEU A 158 -1.12 -21.43 3.25
CA LEU A 158 0.30 -21.69 3.48
C LEU A 158 0.80 -20.98 4.74
N HIS A 159 0.39 -19.74 4.95
CA HIS A 159 0.85 -18.93 6.09
C HIS A 159 0.20 -19.25 7.43
N GLY A 160 -0.97 -19.90 7.49
CA GLY A 160 -1.59 -19.96 8.81
C GLY A 160 -3.03 -20.36 8.88
N ILE A 161 -3.79 -19.94 7.89
CA ILE A 161 -5.16 -19.58 8.10
C ILE A 161 -6.03 -20.65 7.47
N GLU A 162 -6.86 -21.28 8.28
CA GLU A 162 -7.56 -22.51 7.89
C GLU A 162 -8.77 -22.20 7.01
N SER A 163 -9.51 -21.14 7.32
CA SER A 163 -10.73 -20.76 6.62
C SER A 163 -10.87 -19.23 6.51
N PRO A 164 -9.95 -18.55 5.80
CA PRO A 164 -10.12 -17.13 5.49
C PRO A 164 -11.30 -16.92 4.55
N ASP A 165 -11.96 -15.78 4.64
CA ASP A 165 -13.09 -15.44 3.79
C ASP A 165 -12.66 -14.65 2.54
N ILE A 166 -12.11 -15.37 1.56
CA ILE A 166 -11.67 -14.82 0.27
C ILE A 166 -12.74 -15.08 -0.80
N ARG A 167 -13.41 -14.03 -1.29
CA ARG A 167 -14.56 -14.17 -2.22
C ARG A 167 -14.39 -13.38 -3.51
N TYR A 168 -14.97 -13.94 -4.56
CA TYR A 168 -15.19 -13.21 -5.80
C TYR A 168 -16.20 -12.11 -5.57
N ARG A 169 -15.78 -10.87 -5.80
CA ARG A 169 -16.63 -9.69 -5.66
C ARG A 169 -16.06 -8.54 -6.47
N ASP A 170 -16.89 -7.99 -7.35
CA ASP A 170 -16.68 -6.63 -7.83
C ASP A 170 -17.09 -5.67 -6.73
N SER A 171 -16.11 -5.21 -5.96
CA SER A 171 -16.28 -4.40 -4.74
C SER A 171 -17.09 -3.12 -4.94
N LEU A 172 -17.20 -2.62 -6.18
CA LEU A 172 -17.91 -1.39 -6.51
C LEU A 172 -19.29 -1.60 -7.15
N SER A 173 -19.66 -2.86 -7.41
CA SER A 173 -20.94 -3.23 -8.03
C SER A 173 -22.11 -3.32 -7.03
N GLU A 174 -23.36 -3.13 -7.50
CA GLU A 174 -24.58 -3.16 -6.67
C GLU A 174 -24.76 -4.44 -5.82
N GLY A 175 -24.20 -5.58 -6.25
CA GLY A 175 -24.27 -6.86 -5.53
C GLY A 175 -23.39 -6.94 -4.27
N ALA A 176 -22.58 -5.93 -3.99
CA ALA A 176 -21.63 -5.85 -2.89
C ALA A 176 -22.25 -5.44 -1.53
N SER A 177 -23.57 -5.44 -1.36
CA SER A 177 -24.24 -4.75 -0.23
C SER A 177 -24.26 -5.51 1.12
N GLY A 178 -23.67 -6.71 1.21
CA GLY A 178 -23.80 -7.61 2.38
C GLY A 178 -22.98 -7.28 3.64
N ASP A 179 -21.89 -6.50 3.54
CA ASP A 179 -20.92 -6.32 4.65
C ASP A 179 -20.84 -4.88 5.19
N THR A 180 -21.94 -4.15 5.10
CA THR A 180 -22.01 -2.76 5.61
C THR A 180 -21.76 -2.73 7.13
N ALA A 181 -20.89 -1.84 7.57
CA ALA A 181 -20.56 -1.61 8.98
C ALA A 181 -20.10 -2.87 9.76
N ARG A 182 -19.32 -3.74 9.10
CA ARG A 182 -18.87 -5.01 9.66
C ARG A 182 -17.46 -4.95 10.25
N TYR A 183 -16.51 -4.32 9.54
CA TYR A 183 -15.09 -4.50 9.81
C TYR A 183 -14.55 -3.48 10.81
N SER A 184 -13.63 -3.91 11.67
CA SER A 184 -12.91 -3.02 12.59
C SER A 184 -11.63 -2.47 11.98
N LEU A 185 -11.03 -3.18 11.02
CA LEU A 185 -9.81 -2.75 10.36
C LEU A 185 -9.89 -2.96 8.84
N ILE A 186 -9.57 -1.93 8.07
CA ILE A 186 -9.31 -2.05 6.64
C ILE A 186 -7.85 -1.75 6.34
N LEU A 187 -7.21 -2.65 5.62
CA LEU A 187 -5.86 -2.50 5.07
C LEU A 187 -5.96 -2.77 3.58
N ALA A 188 -5.69 -1.78 2.73
CA ALA A 188 -5.93 -1.94 1.30
C ALA A 188 -5.01 -1.09 0.43
N ASN A 189 -4.74 -1.62 -0.77
CA ASN A 189 -4.16 -0.88 -1.89
C ASN A 189 -5.08 -1.03 -3.12
N PRO A 190 -6.15 -0.22 -3.22
CA PRO A 190 -7.07 -0.29 -4.34
C PRO A 190 -6.39 0.11 -5.66
N PRO A 191 -6.94 -0.31 -6.82
CA PRO A 191 -6.45 0.13 -8.13
C PRO A 191 -6.39 1.65 -8.27
N PHE A 192 -5.28 2.18 -8.80
CA PHE A 192 -5.01 3.63 -8.86
C PHE A 192 -5.77 4.39 -9.95
N ALA A 193 -6.27 3.72 -10.97
CA ALA A 193 -7.01 4.35 -12.06
C ALA A 193 -8.02 3.37 -12.68
N GLY A 194 -9.18 3.91 -13.04
CA GLY A 194 -10.27 3.19 -13.69
C GLY A 194 -11.52 4.06 -13.72
N SER A 195 -12.44 3.76 -14.62
CA SER A 195 -13.77 4.37 -14.63
C SER A 195 -14.82 3.29 -14.79
N LEU A 196 -15.77 3.25 -13.85
CA LEU A 196 -16.94 2.38 -13.94
C LEU A 196 -18.10 3.11 -14.62
N ASP A 197 -19.06 2.34 -15.13
CA ASP A 197 -20.31 2.92 -15.60
C ASP A 197 -21.29 3.15 -14.43
N TYR A 198 -22.13 4.18 -14.53
CA TYR A 198 -23.06 4.52 -13.45
C TYR A 198 -24.09 3.42 -13.21
N GLU A 199 -24.48 2.70 -14.27
CA GLU A 199 -25.45 1.60 -14.20
C GLU A 199 -24.89 0.36 -13.50
N SER A 200 -23.57 0.20 -13.43
CA SER A 200 -22.92 -0.91 -12.73
C SER A 200 -22.43 -0.54 -11.32
N THR A 201 -22.46 0.75 -10.94
CA THR A 201 -21.95 1.24 -9.65
C THR A 201 -23.05 1.22 -8.59
N ALA A 202 -22.74 0.73 -7.39
CA ALA A 202 -23.72 0.68 -6.31
C ALA A 202 -24.32 2.08 -5.98
N GLN A 203 -25.65 2.20 -6.02
CA GLN A 203 -26.35 3.48 -5.77
C GLN A 203 -26.04 4.08 -4.40
N ASP A 204 -25.77 3.24 -3.41
CA ASP A 204 -25.40 3.68 -2.07
C ASP A 204 -23.97 4.25 -2.00
N LEU A 205 -23.03 3.80 -2.83
CA LEU A 205 -21.71 4.44 -2.97
C LEU A 205 -21.82 5.81 -3.64
N LEU A 206 -22.71 5.94 -4.62
CA LEU A 206 -23.00 7.22 -5.29
C LEU A 206 -23.62 8.26 -4.33
N SER A 207 -24.23 7.81 -3.23
CA SER A 207 -24.74 8.72 -2.19
C SER A 207 -23.62 9.38 -1.37
N VAL A 208 -22.48 8.70 -1.22
CA VAL A 208 -21.28 9.21 -0.52
C VAL A 208 -20.39 10.01 -1.47
N ALA A 209 -20.18 9.53 -2.70
CA ALA A 209 -19.41 10.21 -3.73
C ALA A 209 -20.05 10.04 -5.12
N LYS A 210 -20.62 11.11 -5.67
CA LYS A 210 -21.15 11.12 -7.05
C LYS A 210 -20.02 11.19 -8.08
N THR A 211 -19.42 10.05 -8.40
CA THR A 211 -18.27 9.97 -9.32
C THR A 211 -18.17 8.62 -10.01
N LYS A 212 -17.53 8.60 -11.20
CA LYS A 212 -17.13 7.37 -11.91
C LYS A 212 -15.71 6.93 -11.58
N LYS A 213 -14.97 7.73 -10.80
CA LYS A 213 -13.56 7.53 -10.49
C LYS A 213 -13.41 6.44 -9.45
N THR A 214 -12.86 5.30 -9.87
CA THR A 214 -12.66 4.11 -9.03
C THR A 214 -11.92 4.43 -7.74
N GLU A 215 -10.90 5.28 -7.78
CA GLU A 215 -10.08 5.65 -6.63
C GLU A 215 -10.89 6.34 -5.51
N LEU A 216 -11.91 7.13 -5.86
CA LEU A 216 -12.79 7.78 -4.87
C LEU A 216 -13.86 6.83 -4.36
N LEU A 217 -14.38 5.97 -5.24
CA LEU A 217 -15.41 4.99 -4.89
C LEU A 217 -14.89 3.95 -3.90
N PHE A 218 -13.61 3.55 -3.99
CA PHE A 218 -13.00 2.67 -3.00
C PHE A 218 -12.92 3.30 -1.61
N VAL A 219 -12.55 4.58 -1.51
CA VAL A 219 -12.53 5.26 -0.19
C VAL A 219 -13.93 5.38 0.40
N ALA A 220 -14.94 5.67 -0.42
CA ALA A 220 -16.35 5.64 0.00
C ALA A 220 -16.79 4.24 0.44
N LEU A 221 -16.37 3.19 -0.27
CA LEU A 221 -16.61 1.80 0.10
C LEU A 221 -15.98 1.47 1.46
N PHE A 222 -14.74 1.88 1.72
CA PHE A 222 -14.06 1.63 2.99
C PHE A 222 -14.84 2.24 4.16
N LEU A 223 -15.29 3.50 4.01
CA LEU A 223 -16.16 4.14 5.00
C LEU A 223 -17.44 3.34 5.23
N LYS A 224 -18.08 2.82 4.18
CA LYS A 224 -19.29 2.00 4.32
C LYS A 224 -19.05 0.67 5.04
N LEU A 225 -17.94 0.00 4.71
CA LEU A 225 -17.57 -1.31 5.24
C LEU A 225 -17.13 -1.27 6.71
N LEU A 226 -16.51 -0.18 7.14
CA LEU A 226 -16.10 0.01 8.53
C LEU A 226 -17.31 0.14 9.46
N LYS A 227 -17.25 -0.56 10.60
CA LYS A 227 -18.15 -0.29 11.73
C LYS A 227 -17.78 1.03 12.42
N PRO A 228 -18.69 1.67 13.18
CA PRO A 228 -18.31 2.81 14.02
C PRO A 228 -17.16 2.44 14.98
N GLY A 229 -16.14 3.29 15.05
CA GLY A 229 -14.87 3.02 15.74
C GLY A 229 -13.87 2.18 14.94
N GLY A 230 -14.26 1.68 13.77
CA GLY A 230 -13.38 0.97 12.86
C GLY A 230 -12.37 1.92 12.21
N ARG A 231 -11.18 1.40 11.91
CA ARG A 231 -10.00 2.15 11.48
C ARG A 231 -9.49 1.62 10.14
N ALA A 232 -8.85 2.47 9.35
CA ALA A 232 -8.33 2.10 8.05
C ALA A 232 -6.95 2.71 7.77
N ALA A 233 -6.11 1.94 7.10
CA ALA A 233 -4.91 2.44 6.42
C ALA A 233 -5.01 2.03 4.94
N VAL A 234 -5.10 3.02 4.06
CA VAL A 234 -5.37 2.76 2.63
C VAL A 234 -4.46 3.61 1.75
N ILE A 235 -3.90 2.98 0.71
CA ILE A 235 -3.08 3.67 -0.28
C ILE A 235 -4.00 4.33 -1.30
N VAL A 236 -3.75 5.60 -1.60
CA VAL A 236 -4.47 6.37 -2.62
C VAL A 236 -3.49 7.10 -3.54
N PRO A 237 -3.84 7.32 -4.82
CA PRO A 237 -3.07 8.20 -5.67
C PRO A 237 -3.20 9.65 -5.18
N ASP A 238 -2.15 10.45 -5.40
CA ASP A 238 -2.08 11.87 -5.03
C ASP A 238 -3.30 12.69 -5.48
N GLY A 239 -3.93 12.32 -6.59
CA GLY A 239 -5.16 12.95 -7.09
C GLY A 239 -6.31 12.94 -6.07
N VAL A 240 -6.38 11.95 -5.17
CA VAL A 240 -7.37 11.94 -4.07
C VAL A 240 -7.12 13.08 -3.09
N LEU A 241 -5.86 13.48 -2.87
CA LEU A 241 -5.46 14.51 -1.91
C LEU A 241 -5.77 15.94 -2.38
N PHE A 242 -5.62 16.24 -3.67
CA PHE A 242 -5.77 17.61 -4.20
C PHE A 242 -6.76 17.76 -5.35
N GLY A 243 -7.39 16.68 -5.81
CA GLY A 243 -8.30 16.73 -6.96
C GLY A 243 -9.36 17.81 -6.79
N SER A 244 -9.61 18.58 -7.85
CA SER A 244 -10.41 19.81 -7.80
C SER A 244 -11.90 19.58 -8.08
N SER A 245 -12.28 18.40 -8.57
CA SER A 245 -13.70 18.11 -8.84
C SER A 245 -14.50 18.08 -7.54
N LYS A 246 -15.81 18.38 -7.65
CA LYS A 246 -16.71 18.38 -6.49
C LYS A 246 -16.64 17.09 -5.68
N ALA A 247 -16.61 15.92 -6.36
CA ALA A 247 -16.53 14.63 -5.68
C ALA A 247 -15.24 14.43 -4.87
N HIS A 248 -14.10 14.97 -5.33
CA HIS A 248 -12.85 14.90 -4.56
C HIS A 248 -12.94 15.75 -3.29
N LYS A 249 -13.43 17.00 -3.43
CA LYS A 249 -13.60 17.92 -2.30
C LYS A 249 -14.61 17.39 -1.29
N ASP A 250 -15.74 16.87 -1.76
CA ASP A 250 -16.80 16.30 -0.92
C ASP A 250 -16.29 15.06 -0.16
N LEU A 251 -15.50 14.19 -0.80
CA LEU A 251 -14.89 13.04 -0.14
C LEU A 251 -13.91 13.48 0.98
N ARG A 252 -12.97 14.37 0.68
CA ARG A 252 -12.01 14.87 1.68
C ARG A 252 -12.71 15.59 2.83
N ARG A 253 -13.71 16.42 2.51
CA ARG A 253 -14.57 17.05 3.52
C ARG A 253 -15.28 16.01 4.38
N THR A 254 -15.85 14.97 3.79
CA THR A 254 -16.53 13.89 4.55
C THR A 254 -15.57 13.24 5.54
N ILE A 255 -14.34 12.95 5.13
CA ILE A 255 -13.33 12.34 6.00
C ILE A 255 -12.91 13.28 7.13
N VAL A 256 -12.69 14.57 6.85
CA VAL A 256 -12.23 15.57 7.83
C VAL A 256 -13.34 16.03 8.78
N GLU A 257 -14.57 16.19 8.28
CA GLU A 257 -15.70 16.74 9.04
C GLU A 257 -16.47 15.66 9.80
N ASN A 258 -16.78 14.54 9.14
CA ASN A 258 -17.69 13.54 9.69
C ASN A 258 -16.96 12.33 10.28
N GLN A 259 -15.68 12.17 9.95
CA GLN A 259 -14.84 11.09 10.44
C GLN A 259 -13.60 11.67 11.13
N LYS A 260 -12.71 10.80 11.58
CA LYS A 260 -11.42 11.20 12.15
C LYS A 260 -10.29 10.84 11.19
N LEU A 261 -9.69 11.85 10.55
CA LEU A 261 -8.45 11.68 9.79
C LEU A 261 -7.27 11.74 10.76
N ASP A 262 -6.57 10.62 10.92
CA ASP A 262 -5.46 10.49 11.85
C ASP A 262 -4.12 10.93 11.22
N ALA A 263 -3.89 10.59 9.95
CA ALA A 263 -2.66 10.96 9.24
C ALA A 263 -2.72 10.85 7.71
N VAL A 264 -1.79 11.54 7.07
CA VAL A 264 -1.45 11.42 5.64
C VAL A 264 0.07 11.19 5.52
N VAL A 265 0.46 9.98 5.13
CA VAL A 265 1.88 9.65 4.87
C VAL A 265 2.12 9.67 3.37
N LYS A 266 2.84 10.67 2.88
CA LYS A 266 3.17 10.81 1.46
C LYS A 266 4.31 9.86 1.10
N LEU A 267 4.13 9.10 0.03
CA LEU A 267 5.14 8.20 -0.53
C LEU A 267 5.76 8.80 -1.80
N PRO A 268 7.06 8.60 -2.06
CA PRO A 268 7.70 9.17 -3.24
C PRO A 268 7.23 8.47 -4.53
N SER A 269 7.30 9.19 -5.65
CA SER A 269 7.01 8.59 -6.96
C SER A 269 8.04 7.51 -7.27
N GLY A 270 7.58 6.30 -7.56
CA GLY A 270 8.46 5.16 -7.83
C GLY A 270 8.39 4.03 -6.80
N VAL A 271 7.73 4.23 -5.65
CA VAL A 271 7.49 3.15 -4.66
C VAL A 271 6.73 1.96 -5.25
N PHE A 272 5.98 2.16 -6.33
CA PHE A 272 5.24 1.10 -7.01
C PHE A 272 5.83 0.72 -8.37
N ARG A 273 7.03 1.18 -8.72
CA ARG A 273 7.71 0.74 -9.95
C ARG A 273 8.14 -0.72 -9.88
N PRO A 274 8.14 -1.43 -11.02
CA PRO A 274 7.83 -0.96 -12.38
C PRO A 274 6.32 -0.86 -12.70
N TYR A 275 5.44 -1.23 -11.76
CA TYR A 275 4.00 -1.32 -12.01
C TYR A 275 3.33 0.05 -12.17
N ALA A 276 3.66 1.01 -11.30
CA ALA A 276 3.13 2.37 -11.34
C ALA A 276 4.21 3.41 -11.01
N GLY A 277 4.26 4.47 -11.80
CA GLY A 277 5.15 5.62 -11.58
C GLY A 277 4.48 6.81 -10.88
N VAL A 278 3.21 6.69 -10.49
CA VAL A 278 2.46 7.77 -9.83
C VAL A 278 2.91 7.95 -8.38
N SER A 279 2.86 9.19 -7.89
CA SER A 279 2.97 9.47 -6.46
C SER A 279 1.68 9.06 -5.75
N THR A 280 1.84 8.62 -4.50
CA THR A 280 0.75 8.06 -3.69
C THR A 280 0.90 8.52 -2.24
N ALA A 281 -0.17 8.36 -1.47
CA ALA A 281 -0.11 8.52 -0.03
C ALA A 281 -0.90 7.42 0.67
N ILE A 282 -0.59 7.20 1.94
CA ILE A 282 -1.35 6.35 2.83
C ILE A 282 -2.24 7.26 3.69
N LEU A 283 -3.54 7.04 3.61
CA LEU A 283 -4.52 7.70 4.48
C LEU A 283 -4.81 6.80 5.67
N PHE A 284 -4.69 7.37 6.87
CA PHE A 284 -5.07 6.74 8.14
C PHE A 284 -6.30 7.44 8.69
N PHE A 285 -7.42 6.75 8.82
CA PHE A 285 -8.63 7.35 9.36
C PHE A 285 -9.47 6.35 10.17
N THR A 286 -10.29 6.91 11.06
CA THR A 286 -11.24 6.19 11.91
C THR A 286 -12.65 6.64 11.58
N LYS A 287 -13.56 5.68 11.40
CA LYS A 287 -14.99 5.95 11.21
C LYS A 287 -15.64 6.29 12.53
N THR A 288 -16.23 7.48 12.63
CA THR A 288 -16.90 7.96 13.85
C THR A 288 -18.34 8.41 13.60
N GLU A 289 -18.66 8.84 12.37
CA GLU A 289 -19.95 9.47 11.99
C GLU A 289 -20.28 10.78 12.75
N SER A 290 -19.37 11.25 13.58
CA SER A 290 -19.54 12.43 14.44
C SER A 290 -18.35 13.39 14.37
N GLY A 291 -17.41 13.18 13.45
CA GLY A 291 -16.16 13.92 13.37
C GLY A 291 -15.10 13.46 14.37
N GLY A 292 -14.25 14.37 14.83
CA GLY A 292 -13.13 14.06 15.74
C GLY A 292 -11.75 14.28 15.13
N THR A 293 -11.67 14.88 13.94
CA THR A 293 -10.42 15.41 13.40
C THR A 293 -10.14 16.77 14.04
N ASP A 294 -9.14 16.85 14.91
CA ASP A 294 -8.65 18.12 15.49
C ASP A 294 -7.37 18.57 14.78
N GLU A 295 -6.43 17.65 14.64
CA GLU A 295 -5.16 17.79 13.95
C GLU A 295 -4.86 16.53 13.13
N VAL A 296 -4.18 16.68 12.00
CA VAL A 296 -3.79 15.59 11.11
C VAL A 296 -2.28 15.54 11.04
N TRP A 297 -1.70 14.36 11.25
CA TRP A 297 -0.27 14.17 11.14
C TRP A 297 0.15 13.98 9.68
N PHE A 298 1.09 14.78 9.20
CA PHE A 298 1.67 14.66 7.88
C PHE A 298 3.10 14.15 7.97
N TYR A 299 3.48 13.21 7.09
CA TYR A 299 4.86 12.74 6.95
C TYR A 299 5.26 12.66 5.48
N ASP A 300 6.44 13.18 5.14
CA ASP A 300 7.04 13.19 3.81
C ASP A 300 8.10 12.08 3.68
N VAL A 301 7.73 10.91 3.15
CA VAL A 301 8.69 9.82 2.88
C VAL A 301 9.50 10.20 1.63
N GLN A 302 10.81 10.28 1.77
CA GLN A 302 11.72 10.59 0.67
C GLN A 302 12.37 9.33 0.11
N ALA A 303 12.64 8.34 0.96
CA ALA A 303 13.20 7.05 0.55
C ALA A 303 12.57 5.88 1.32
N ASP A 304 12.30 4.78 0.62
CA ASP A 304 11.67 3.58 1.19
C ASP A 304 12.64 2.39 1.33
N GLY A 305 13.94 2.63 1.24
CA GLY A 305 14.98 1.59 1.25
C GLY A 305 15.30 1.00 -0.13
N PHE A 306 14.68 1.50 -1.20
CA PHE A 306 14.96 1.07 -2.57
C PHE A 306 15.11 2.26 -3.53
N SER A 307 15.87 2.06 -4.62
CA SER A 307 15.89 3.01 -5.74
C SER A 307 14.48 3.20 -6.29
N LEU A 308 14.14 4.42 -6.70
CA LEU A 308 12.82 4.77 -7.26
C LEU A 308 12.75 4.57 -8.77
N ASP A 309 13.59 3.69 -9.31
CA ASP A 309 13.62 3.29 -10.73
C ASP A 309 12.92 1.94 -10.94
N ASP A 310 12.83 1.46 -12.18
CA ASP A 310 12.15 0.19 -12.48
C ASP A 310 12.88 -1.05 -11.93
N LYS A 311 14.16 -0.90 -11.53
CA LYS A 311 14.97 -2.00 -10.99
C LYS A 311 14.72 -2.22 -9.51
N ARG A 312 14.38 -1.16 -8.76
CA ARG A 312 14.15 -1.21 -7.30
C ARG A 312 15.28 -1.94 -6.56
N ASN A 313 16.52 -1.49 -6.76
CA ASN A 313 17.67 -2.02 -6.03
C ASN A 313 17.65 -1.49 -4.60
N ALA A 314 18.03 -2.31 -3.62
CA ALA A 314 18.15 -1.88 -2.23
C ALA A 314 19.17 -0.74 -2.08
N ILE A 315 18.86 0.22 -1.22
CA ILE A 315 19.72 1.36 -0.87
C ILE A 315 19.67 1.60 0.65
N ASP A 316 20.67 2.30 1.18
CA ASP A 316 20.75 2.58 2.63
C ASP A 316 19.69 3.60 3.09
N ALA A 317 19.28 4.52 2.22
CA ALA A 317 18.32 5.56 2.56
C ALA A 317 16.91 4.96 2.75
N ASN A 318 16.39 5.02 3.98
CA ASN A 318 15.09 4.46 4.34
C ASN A 318 14.44 5.25 5.48
N ASP A 319 13.32 5.90 5.20
CA ASP A 319 12.55 6.67 6.17
C ASP A 319 11.49 5.84 6.91
N LEU A 320 11.16 4.62 6.46
CA LEU A 320 10.04 3.84 7.04
C LEU A 320 10.22 3.51 8.53
N PRO A 321 11.43 3.19 9.04
CA PRO A 321 11.64 3.04 10.47
C PRO A 321 11.37 4.32 11.27
N ASP A 322 11.73 5.49 10.73
CA ASP A 322 11.46 6.79 11.35
C ASP A 322 9.96 7.11 11.35
N VAL A 323 9.25 6.83 10.25
CA VAL A 323 7.77 6.93 10.17
C VAL A 323 7.13 6.16 11.32
N LEU A 324 7.51 4.89 11.50
CA LEU A 324 6.93 4.03 12.54
C LEU A 324 7.25 4.55 13.95
N ALA A 325 8.49 4.95 14.20
CA ALA A 325 8.92 5.48 15.50
C ALA A 325 8.14 6.76 15.87
N ARG A 326 7.97 7.69 14.93
CA ARG A 326 7.21 8.92 15.17
C ARG A 326 5.71 8.67 15.29
N TRP A 327 5.17 7.74 14.51
CA TRP A 327 3.77 7.32 14.64
C TRP A 327 3.44 6.79 16.05
N GLN A 328 4.36 6.03 16.64
CA GLN A 328 4.22 5.51 18.00
C GLN A 328 4.37 6.60 19.08
N ASN A 329 4.98 7.75 18.74
CA ASN A 329 5.20 8.89 19.64
C ASN A 329 4.63 10.20 19.09
N ARG A 330 3.37 10.17 18.61
CA ARG A 330 2.72 11.33 17.97
C ARG A 330 2.60 12.57 18.87
N ASP A 331 2.58 12.41 20.19
CA ASP A 331 2.52 13.58 21.08
C ASP A 331 3.76 14.48 20.95
N ALA A 332 4.93 13.91 20.65
CA ALA A 332 6.15 14.68 20.38
C ALA A 332 6.11 15.45 19.04
N GLU A 333 5.18 15.11 18.15
CA GLU A 333 5.05 15.76 16.84
C GLU A 333 4.33 17.12 16.92
N LYS A 334 3.67 17.42 18.05
CA LYS A 334 2.93 18.68 18.25
C LYS A 334 3.84 19.91 18.32
N GLU A 335 5.10 19.71 18.71
CA GLU A 335 6.10 20.79 18.83
C GLU A 335 6.96 20.95 17.57
N ARG A 336 6.81 20.07 16.57
CA ARG A 336 7.63 20.11 15.36
C ARG A 336 7.26 21.25 14.42
N ALA A 337 8.27 21.82 13.80
CA ALA A 337 8.11 22.87 12.81
C ALA A 337 7.65 22.30 11.46
N ARG A 338 6.92 23.12 10.69
CA ARG A 338 6.44 22.76 9.33
C ARG A 338 7.56 22.68 8.28
N THR A 339 8.79 22.97 8.66
CA THR A 339 10.00 22.80 7.84
C THR A 339 10.55 21.37 7.91
N GLU A 340 10.12 20.59 8.90
CA GLU A 340 10.60 19.23 9.14
C GLU A 340 9.92 18.18 8.24
N LYS A 341 10.40 16.93 8.32
CA LYS A 341 9.84 15.78 7.57
C LYS A 341 8.40 15.44 7.97
N SER A 342 8.02 15.76 9.20
CA SER A 342 6.68 15.50 9.73
C SER A 342 6.25 16.56 10.72
N PHE A 343 4.95 16.83 10.75
CA PHE A 343 4.34 17.86 11.58
C PHE A 343 2.83 17.65 11.68
N MET A 344 2.22 18.24 12.70
CA MET A 344 0.76 18.29 12.87
C MET A 344 0.16 19.50 12.13
N VAL A 345 -0.97 19.28 11.46
CA VAL A 345 -1.74 20.34 10.79
C VAL A 345 -3.11 20.43 11.44
N PRO A 346 -3.47 21.57 12.06
CA PRO A 346 -4.81 21.78 12.62
C PRO A 346 -5.88 21.70 11.53
N LYS A 347 -7.05 21.15 11.87
CA LYS A 347 -8.21 21.07 10.97
C LYS A 347 -8.57 22.43 10.36
N ALA A 348 -8.46 23.52 11.12
CA ALA A 348 -8.76 24.87 10.63
C ALA A 348 -7.94 25.24 9.38
N ASP A 349 -6.66 24.87 9.34
CA ASP A 349 -5.77 25.13 8.20
C ASP A 349 -6.18 24.29 7.00
N ILE A 350 -6.60 23.05 7.23
CA ILE A 350 -7.11 22.16 6.18
C ILE A 350 -8.40 22.72 5.56
N VAL A 351 -9.31 23.23 6.39
CA VAL A 351 -10.54 23.89 5.93
C VAL A 351 -10.20 25.16 5.14
N ALA A 352 -9.23 25.96 5.59
CA ALA A 352 -8.80 27.17 4.90
C ALA A 352 -8.17 26.88 3.51
N GLN A 353 -7.54 25.72 3.35
CA GLN A 353 -7.01 25.23 2.07
C GLN A 353 -8.03 24.42 1.25
N ASP A 354 -9.33 24.62 1.49
CA ASP A 354 -10.43 23.94 0.79
C ASP A 354 -10.29 22.40 0.80
N TYR A 355 -9.88 21.87 1.95
CA TYR A 355 -9.66 20.46 2.23
C TYR A 355 -8.58 19.81 1.35
N ASP A 356 -7.62 20.56 0.80
CA ASP A 356 -6.46 19.99 0.11
C ASP A 356 -5.57 19.24 1.12
N LEU A 357 -5.37 17.94 0.92
CA LEU A 357 -4.56 17.09 1.81
C LEU A 357 -3.14 16.88 1.28
N SER A 358 -2.64 17.78 0.42
CA SER A 358 -1.26 17.74 -0.05
C SER A 358 -0.31 18.28 1.01
N LEU A 359 0.66 17.48 1.43
CA LEU A 359 1.69 17.88 2.39
C LEU A 359 2.37 19.21 2.02
N ASN A 360 2.66 19.42 0.73
CA ASN A 360 3.31 20.63 0.22
C ASN A 360 2.52 21.94 0.43
N ARG A 361 1.21 21.87 0.75
CA ARG A 361 0.40 23.06 1.08
C ARG A 361 0.72 23.62 2.45
N TYR A 362 1.22 22.76 3.34
CA TYR A 362 1.46 23.07 4.74
C TYR A 362 2.95 23.12 5.07
N LYS A 363 3.80 22.54 4.23
CA LYS A 363 5.26 22.56 4.41
C LYS A 363 5.81 23.96 4.20
N GLU A 364 6.54 24.47 5.18
CA GLU A 364 7.27 25.73 5.07
C GLU A 364 8.63 25.46 4.44
N ILE A 365 8.86 26.06 3.27
CA ILE A 365 10.17 25.98 2.60
C ILE A 365 10.95 27.22 3.04
N VAL A 366 11.97 27.00 3.86
CA VAL A 366 12.98 28.03 4.13
C VAL A 366 13.86 28.10 2.90
N TYR A 367 13.67 29.14 2.09
CA TYR A 367 14.66 29.50 1.10
C TYR A 367 15.81 30.16 1.88
N ASP A 368 16.95 29.49 1.97
CA ASP A 368 18.19 30.22 2.21
C ASP A 368 18.31 31.19 1.02
N GLU A 369 18.29 32.51 1.28
CA GLU A 369 18.74 33.47 0.29
C GLU A 369 20.18 33.07 -0.03
N VAL A 370 20.35 32.34 -1.14
CA VAL A 370 21.66 32.18 -1.73
C VAL A 370 22.05 33.60 -2.12
N GLU A 371 22.92 34.22 -1.34
CA GLU A 371 23.54 35.49 -1.70
C GLU A 371 24.26 35.28 -3.03
N HIS A 372 23.54 35.59 -4.11
CA HIS A 372 24.12 35.67 -5.41
C HIS A 372 24.99 36.92 -5.43
N ARG A 373 26.24 36.77 -5.85
CA ARG A 373 27.11 37.92 -6.15
C ARG A 373 26.37 38.89 -7.07
N ALA A 374 26.56 40.19 -6.88
CA ALA A 374 25.94 41.17 -7.77
C ALA A 374 26.42 40.89 -9.21
N PRO A 375 25.55 41.00 -10.23
CA PRO A 375 25.97 40.83 -11.62
C PRO A 375 27.15 41.71 -12.02
N LEU A 376 27.28 42.90 -11.41
CA LEU A 376 28.42 43.78 -11.56
C LEU A 376 29.73 43.16 -11.08
N ASP A 377 29.75 42.47 -9.94
CA ASP A 377 30.96 41.82 -9.42
C ASP A 377 31.41 40.68 -10.35
N ILE A 378 30.45 39.98 -10.97
CA ILE A 378 30.73 38.92 -11.94
C ILE A 378 31.32 39.53 -13.23
N ILE A 379 30.78 40.67 -13.69
CA ILE A 379 31.29 41.39 -14.86
C ILE A 379 32.71 41.91 -14.60
N THR A 380 32.97 42.48 -13.42
CA THR A 380 34.31 42.97 -13.06
C THR A 380 35.35 41.84 -13.05
N ASP A 381 35.01 40.66 -12.52
CA ASP A 381 35.91 39.50 -12.58
C ASP A 381 36.17 39.04 -14.03
N ILE A 382 35.15 39.08 -14.90
CA ILE A 382 35.30 38.72 -16.32
C ILE A 382 36.24 39.70 -17.03
N GLU A 383 36.06 41.00 -16.82
CA GLU A 383 36.94 42.04 -17.37
C GLU A 383 38.39 41.85 -16.91
N GLN A 384 38.58 41.52 -15.63
CA GLN A 384 39.91 41.27 -15.06
C GLN A 384 40.57 40.02 -15.66
N LEU A 385 39.81 38.96 -15.89
CA LEU A 385 40.30 37.76 -16.58
C LEU A 385 40.63 38.03 -18.05
N GLU A 386 39.85 38.86 -18.75
CA GLU A 386 40.16 39.25 -20.14
C GLU A 386 41.48 40.04 -20.22
N ASP A 387 41.72 40.95 -19.28
CA ASP A 387 42.98 41.70 -19.19
C ASP A 387 44.19 40.77 -18.93
N GLU A 388 44.04 39.80 -18.02
CA GLU A 388 45.08 38.80 -17.76
C GLU A 388 45.37 37.93 -18.99
N ILE A 389 44.32 37.47 -19.69
CA ILE A 389 44.44 36.71 -20.93
C ILE A 389 45.14 37.54 -21.99
N ALA A 390 44.73 38.80 -22.19
CA ALA A 390 45.31 39.69 -23.19
C ALA A 390 46.80 39.93 -22.92
N LYS A 391 47.17 40.14 -21.65
CA LYS A 391 48.56 40.31 -21.22
C LYS A 391 49.39 39.05 -21.46
N GLY A 392 48.89 37.87 -21.06
CA GLY A 392 49.57 36.60 -21.31
C GLY A 392 49.77 36.31 -22.82
N LEU A 393 48.80 36.70 -23.66
CA LEU A 393 48.89 36.58 -25.12
C LEU A 393 49.94 37.51 -25.72
N ALA A 394 50.09 38.72 -25.17
CA ALA A 394 51.14 39.66 -25.58
C ALA A 394 52.54 39.13 -25.18
N GLU A 395 52.70 38.67 -23.96
CA GLU A 395 53.95 38.07 -23.47
C GLU A 395 54.36 36.84 -24.32
N LEU A 396 53.39 36.00 -24.70
CA LEU A 396 53.64 34.85 -25.57
C LEU A 396 54.06 35.27 -26.99
N LYS A 397 53.48 36.35 -27.53
CA LYS A 397 53.86 36.89 -28.85
C LYS A 397 55.28 37.45 -28.82
N ASP A 398 55.66 38.14 -27.75
CA ASP A 398 57.01 38.70 -27.59
C ASP A 398 58.07 37.60 -27.44
N LEU A 399 57.73 36.45 -26.83
CA LEU A 399 58.62 35.29 -26.73
C LEU A 399 58.81 34.53 -28.06
N LEU A 400 57.89 34.69 -29.01
CA LEU A 400 57.90 34.03 -30.32
C LEU A 400 58.45 34.92 -31.45
N ALA A 401 58.73 36.20 -31.16
CA ALA A 401 59.38 37.17 -32.05
C ALA A 401 60.90 37.16 -31.83
#